data_AF-G3RVC8-F1
#
_entry.id   AF-G3RVC8-F1
#
_cell.length_a   1.000
_cell.length_b   1.000
_cell.length_c   1.000
_cell.angle_alpha   90.00
_cell.angle_beta   90.00
_cell.angle_gamma   90.00
#
_symmetry.space_group_name_H-M   'P 1'
#
loop_
_entity.id
_entity.type
_entity.pdbx_description
1 polymer ?
#
loop_
_entity_poly.entity_id
_entity_poly.type
_entity_poly.pdbx_seq_one_letter_code
_entity_poly.pdbx_strand_id
1 'polypeptide(L)'
;MGKITLYEDRGFQGRHYECSSDHPNLQPYLSRCNSVRVDSGCWMLYEQPNYSALQYSHRLRIYEREDYRGQMVEITEDCSSLHEHFHLSEIHSFNVLEGSWVLYELPNYWGGQYLLRPGDYRRYLDWGATDARVGSLRRAVELY
;
A
#
# COMPACT_ATOMS: atom_id res chain seq x y z
N MET A 1 -17.66 -25.69 -13.06
CA MET A 1 -16.33 -25.25 -13.52
C MET A 1 -16.49 -23.85 -14.05
N GLY A 2 -15.72 -22.88 -13.53
CA GLY A 2 -15.81 -21.49 -14.00
C GLY A 2 -15.18 -21.31 -15.37
N LYS A 3 -15.52 -20.22 -16.06
CA LYS A 3 -14.92 -19.83 -17.33
C LYS A 3 -14.84 -18.31 -17.44
N ILE A 4 -13.70 -17.82 -17.92
CA ILE A 4 -13.41 -16.40 -18.14
C ILE A 4 -12.72 -16.20 -19.49
N THR A 5 -13.01 -15.08 -20.15
CA THR A 5 -12.36 -14.64 -21.39
C THR A 5 -11.83 -13.22 -21.21
N LEU A 6 -10.53 -13.01 -21.46
CA LEU A 6 -9.85 -11.72 -21.38
C LEU A 6 -9.58 -11.19 -22.80
N TYR A 7 -9.77 -9.89 -23.02
CA TYR A 7 -9.63 -9.22 -24.33
C TYR A 7 -8.59 -8.10 -24.26
N GLU A 8 -7.74 -7.98 -25.29
CA GLU A 8 -6.71 -6.92 -25.37
C GLU A 8 -7.30 -5.52 -25.59
N ASP A 9 -8.48 -5.41 -26.21
CA ASP A 9 -9.13 -4.13 -26.49
C ASP A 9 -10.42 -3.96 -25.67
N ARG A 10 -10.96 -2.75 -25.67
CA ARG A 10 -12.22 -2.41 -24.98
C ARG A 10 -13.41 -3.00 -25.73
N GLY A 11 -14.53 -3.24 -25.03
CA GLY A 11 -15.78 -3.67 -25.65
C GLY A 11 -15.76 -5.11 -26.20
N PHE A 12 -14.95 -6.00 -25.58
CA PHE A 12 -14.83 -7.41 -25.96
C PHE A 12 -14.32 -7.62 -27.39
N GLN A 13 -13.34 -6.80 -27.79
CA GLN A 13 -12.75 -6.80 -29.12
C GLN A 13 -11.26 -7.18 -29.08
N GLY A 14 -10.68 -7.38 -30.26
CA GLY A 14 -9.25 -7.67 -30.41
C GLY A 14 -8.89 -9.11 -30.08
N ARG A 15 -7.59 -9.34 -29.84
CA ARG A 15 -7.07 -10.65 -29.41
C ARG A 15 -7.65 -11.00 -28.05
N HIS A 16 -8.02 -12.26 -27.86
CA HIS A 16 -8.58 -12.75 -26.62
C HIS A 16 -7.93 -14.05 -26.16
N TYR A 17 -8.04 -14.32 -24.86
CA TYR A 17 -7.60 -15.55 -24.23
C TYR A 17 -8.68 -16.07 -23.29
N GLU A 18 -9.01 -17.35 -23.43
CA GLU A 18 -10.02 -18.05 -22.63
C GLU A 18 -9.33 -19.02 -21.68
N CYS A 19 -9.73 -19.02 -20.40
CA CYS A 19 -9.31 -20.03 -19.44
C CYS A 19 -10.46 -20.49 -18.54
N SER A 20 -10.33 -21.72 -18.04
CA SER A 20 -11.28 -22.39 -17.14
C SER A 20 -10.60 -22.93 -15.87
N SER A 21 -9.31 -22.60 -15.69
CA SER A 21 -8.49 -22.91 -14.52
C SER A 21 -7.57 -21.73 -14.20
N ASP A 22 -6.91 -21.79 -13.05
CA ASP A 22 -5.93 -20.79 -12.64
C ASP A 22 -4.75 -20.75 -13.61
N HIS A 23 -4.29 -19.53 -13.92
CA HIS A 23 -3.16 -19.29 -14.81
C HIS A 23 -2.17 -18.32 -14.13
N PRO A 24 -0.95 -18.76 -13.78
CA PRO A 24 0.00 -17.90 -13.09
C PRO A 24 0.61 -16.85 -14.01
N ASN A 25 0.65 -17.03 -15.34
CA ASN A 25 1.25 -16.05 -16.24
C ASN A 25 0.45 -15.89 -17.53
N LEU A 26 -0.12 -14.70 -17.71
CA LEU A 26 -0.92 -14.35 -18.89
C LEU A 26 -0.11 -13.65 -20.01
N GLN A 27 1.12 -13.21 -19.75
CA GLN A 27 1.94 -12.44 -20.70
C GLN A 27 2.19 -13.14 -22.05
N PRO A 28 2.37 -14.47 -22.14
CA PRO A 28 2.51 -15.15 -23.44
C PRO A 28 1.24 -15.09 -24.31
N TYR A 29 0.07 -14.94 -23.68
CA TYR A 29 -1.22 -15.02 -24.34
C TYR A 29 -1.80 -13.65 -24.68
N LEU A 30 -1.53 -12.64 -23.84
CA LEU A 30 -2.03 -11.28 -23.98
C LEU A 30 -0.94 -10.28 -23.56
N SER A 31 -0.76 -9.23 -24.36
CA SER A 31 0.14 -8.11 -24.05
C SER A 31 -0.47 -7.09 -23.08
N ARG A 32 -1.79 -7.06 -23.00
CA ARG A 32 -2.61 -6.19 -22.13
C ARG A 32 -4.02 -6.79 -21.99
N CYS A 33 -4.81 -6.29 -21.05
CA CYS A 33 -6.24 -6.62 -20.96
C CYS A 33 -7.06 -5.36 -20.70
N ASN A 34 -8.03 -5.08 -21.58
CA ASN A 34 -8.87 -3.88 -21.52
C ASN A 34 -10.36 -4.18 -21.39
N SER A 35 -10.79 -5.43 -21.56
CA SER A 35 -12.13 -5.87 -21.21
C SER A 35 -12.15 -7.37 -20.90
N VAL A 36 -13.10 -7.80 -20.06
CA VAL A 36 -13.18 -9.16 -19.52
C VAL A 36 -14.62 -9.64 -19.53
N ARG A 37 -14.86 -10.88 -19.96
CA ARG A 37 -16.15 -11.56 -19.86
C ARG A 37 -16.02 -12.77 -18.94
N VAL A 38 -16.81 -12.80 -17.86
CA VAL A 38 -16.92 -13.96 -16.97
C VAL A 38 -18.19 -14.72 -17.34
N ASP A 39 -18.04 -15.94 -17.84
CA ASP A 39 -19.18 -16.77 -18.23
C ASP A 39 -19.75 -17.54 -17.03
N SER A 40 -18.87 -17.97 -16.11
CA SER A 40 -19.27 -18.56 -14.83
C SER A 40 -18.12 -18.59 -13.81
N GLY A 41 -18.47 -18.68 -12.52
CA GLY A 41 -17.51 -18.70 -11.40
C GLY A 41 -17.09 -17.32 -10.91
N CYS A 42 -16.28 -17.30 -9.85
CA CYS A 42 -15.65 -16.09 -9.30
C CYS A 42 -14.17 -16.11 -9.66
N TRP A 43 -13.67 -15.01 -10.23
CA TRP A 43 -12.30 -14.92 -10.73
C TRP A 43 -11.57 -13.74 -10.11
N MET A 44 -10.30 -13.93 -9.79
CA MET A 44 -9.40 -12.88 -9.32
C MET A 44 -8.33 -12.65 -10.40
N LEU A 45 -8.17 -11.40 -10.80
CA LEU A 45 -7.15 -10.99 -11.76
C LEU A 45 -6.02 -10.27 -11.04
N TYR A 46 -4.80 -10.62 -11.41
CA TYR A 46 -3.57 -10.04 -10.90
C TYR A 46 -2.83 -9.36 -12.05
N GLU A 47 -2.25 -8.19 -11.78
CA GLU A 47 -1.48 -7.46 -12.79
C GLU A 47 -0.12 -8.11 -13.07
N GLN A 48 0.48 -8.76 -12.08
CA GLN A 48 1.78 -9.41 -12.18
C GLN A 48 1.66 -10.95 -12.18
N PRO A 49 2.59 -11.69 -12.82
CA PRO A 49 2.60 -13.15 -12.85
C PRO A 49 2.77 -13.80 -11.46
N ASN A 50 2.39 -15.07 -11.32
CA ASN A 50 2.44 -15.88 -10.12
C ASN A 50 1.54 -15.38 -8.98
N TYR A 51 0.38 -14.80 -9.33
CA TYR A 51 -0.61 -14.29 -8.37
C TYR A 51 -0.05 -13.20 -7.44
N SER A 52 1.02 -12.53 -7.85
CA SER A 52 1.49 -11.35 -7.15
C SER A 52 0.51 -10.22 -7.41
N ALA A 53 -0.13 -9.74 -6.35
CA ALA A 53 -0.76 -8.42 -6.39
C ALA A 53 0.32 -7.38 -6.70
N LEU A 54 -0.08 -6.21 -7.20
CA LEU A 54 0.70 -4.99 -6.99
C LEU A 54 1.00 -4.91 -5.48
N GLN A 55 2.18 -5.37 -5.07
CA GLN A 55 2.71 -4.98 -3.78
C GLN A 55 3.07 -3.51 -3.98
N TYR A 56 2.10 -2.64 -3.71
CA TYR A 56 2.42 -1.31 -3.25
C TYR A 56 3.24 -1.53 -1.98
N SER A 57 4.55 -1.57 -2.15
CA SER A 57 5.44 -1.75 -1.03
C SER A 57 5.34 -0.49 -0.20
N HIS A 58 5.04 -0.67 1.08
CA HIS A 58 4.99 0.40 2.05
C HIS A 58 6.06 0.12 3.08
N ARG A 59 6.97 1.07 3.26
CA ARG A 59 8.04 0.93 4.25
C ARG A 59 8.36 2.30 4.82
N LEU A 60 8.23 2.42 6.14
CA LEU A 60 8.44 3.63 6.90
C LEU A 60 9.39 3.31 8.06
N ARG A 61 10.38 4.18 8.30
CA ARG A 61 11.19 4.15 9.52
C ARG A 61 10.81 5.29 10.42
N ILE A 62 10.51 4.97 11.68
CA ILE A 62 10.20 5.92 12.74
C ILE A 62 11.37 5.98 13.72
N TYR A 63 11.66 7.16 14.25
CA TYR A 63 12.80 7.39 15.14
C TYR A 63 12.37 8.17 16.38
N GLU A 64 12.86 7.71 17.54
CA GLU A 64 12.60 8.31 18.84
C GLU A 64 13.12 9.77 18.94
N ARG A 65 14.16 10.14 18.19
CA ARG A 65 14.76 11.48 18.24
C ARG A 65 14.81 12.13 16.85
N GLU A 66 15.01 13.44 16.85
CA GLU A 66 15.25 14.22 15.62
C GLU A 66 16.52 13.73 14.90
N ASP A 67 16.60 14.06 13.61
CA ASP A 67 17.74 13.71 12.74
C ASP A 67 18.09 12.20 12.72
N TYR A 68 17.07 11.34 12.76
CA TYR A 68 17.20 9.86 12.65
C TYR A 68 18.02 9.22 13.78
N ARG A 69 17.94 9.79 14.99
CA ARG A 69 18.66 9.30 16.17
C ARG A 69 17.74 8.53 17.11
N GLY A 70 18.35 7.85 18.08
CA GLY A 70 17.62 7.09 19.09
C GLY A 70 17.14 5.74 18.57
N GLN A 71 16.14 5.16 19.23
CA GLN A 71 15.53 3.91 18.79
C GLN A 71 14.88 4.07 17.41
N MET A 72 15.08 3.08 16.54
CA MET A 72 14.49 3.02 15.21
C MET A 72 13.57 1.80 15.12
N VAL A 73 12.38 2.01 14.57
CA VAL A 73 11.43 0.95 14.25
C VAL A 73 11.04 1.07 12.78
N GLU A 74 11.04 -0.06 12.07
CA GLU A 74 10.57 -0.14 10.69
C GLU A 74 9.15 -0.69 10.66
N ILE A 75 8.27 -0.03 9.91
CA ILE A 75 6.84 -0.32 9.80
C ILE A 75 6.50 -0.56 8.33
N THR A 76 5.90 -1.72 8.06
CA THR A 76 5.48 -2.17 6.71
C THR A 76 3.97 -2.40 6.61
N GLU A 77 3.28 -2.40 7.74
CA GLU A 77 1.85 -2.65 7.86
C GLU A 77 1.17 -1.52 8.63
N ASP A 78 -0.16 -1.51 8.61
CA ASP A 78 -0.93 -0.55 9.39
C ASP A 78 -0.75 -0.84 10.89
N CYS A 79 -0.71 0.22 11.71
CA CYS A 79 -0.51 0.11 13.16
C CYS A 79 -1.56 0.97 13.87
N SER A 80 -2.49 0.32 14.58
CA SER A 80 -3.56 0.98 15.31
C SER A 80 -3.10 1.59 16.65
N SER A 81 -1.97 1.16 17.22
CA SER A 81 -1.46 1.71 18.48
C SER A 81 0.07 1.59 18.58
N LEU A 82 0.78 2.69 18.37
CA LEU A 82 2.24 2.70 18.49
C LEU A 82 2.71 2.43 19.93
N HIS A 83 1.92 2.86 20.91
CA HIS A 83 2.25 2.66 22.32
C HIS A 83 2.18 1.18 22.73
N GLU A 84 1.13 0.46 22.32
CA GLU A 84 0.99 -0.95 22.67
C GLU A 84 2.00 -1.84 21.94
N HIS A 85 2.31 -1.52 20.68
CA HIS A 85 3.20 -2.34 19.86
C HIS A 85 4.69 -2.04 20.09
N PHE A 86 5.05 -0.78 20.32
CA PHE A 86 6.45 -0.33 20.36
C PHE A 86 6.81 0.47 21.61
N HIS A 87 5.86 0.73 22.51
CA HIS A 87 6.05 1.60 23.68
C HIS A 87 6.45 3.04 23.28
N LEU A 88 6.06 3.48 22.09
CA LEU A 88 6.32 4.82 21.56
C LEU A 88 5.05 5.67 21.62
N SER A 89 5.13 6.86 22.21
CA SER A 89 4.05 7.86 22.24
C SER A 89 4.39 9.15 21.50
N GLU A 90 5.69 9.38 21.26
CA GLU A 90 6.20 10.54 20.55
C GLU A 90 7.18 10.06 19.48
N ILE A 91 7.09 10.66 18.29
CA ILE A 91 8.01 10.39 17.19
C ILE A 91 8.53 11.71 16.67
N HIS A 92 9.85 11.80 16.62
CA HIS A 92 10.54 13.04 16.30
C HIS A 92 11.11 13.07 14.89
N SER A 93 11.33 11.93 14.22
CA SER A 93 11.70 11.92 12.81
C SER A 93 11.23 10.67 12.07
N PHE A 94 11.07 10.79 10.75
CA PHE A 94 10.65 9.74 9.83
C PHE A 94 11.52 9.66 8.59
N ASN A 95 11.64 8.46 8.04
CA ASN A 95 12.10 8.26 6.68
C ASN A 95 11.11 7.34 5.96
N VAL A 96 10.35 7.92 5.03
CA VAL A 96 9.37 7.17 4.22
C VAL A 96 10.12 6.61 3.02
N LEU A 97 10.42 5.31 3.08
CA LEU A 97 11.21 4.62 2.06
C LEU A 97 10.34 4.28 0.85
N GLU A 98 9.14 3.75 1.10
CA GLU A 98 8.25 3.22 0.07
C GLU A 98 6.79 3.49 0.44
N GLY A 99 6.00 3.84 -0.59
CA GLY A 99 4.58 4.15 -0.46
C GLY A 99 4.28 5.44 0.33
N SER A 100 3.02 5.86 0.31
CA SER A 100 2.53 6.98 1.13
C SER A 100 1.88 6.46 2.40
N TRP A 101 1.88 7.27 3.46
CA TRP A 101 1.36 6.94 4.79
C TRP A 101 0.49 8.07 5.32
N VAL A 102 -0.51 7.74 6.14
CA VAL A 102 -1.23 8.72 6.96
C VAL A 102 -0.93 8.45 8.42
N LEU A 103 -0.48 9.49 9.09
CA LEU A 103 -0.17 9.52 10.50
C LEU A 103 -1.30 10.16 11.30
N TYR A 104 -1.59 9.58 12.46
CA TYR A 104 -2.67 10.02 13.35
C TYR A 104 -2.12 10.34 14.74
N GLU A 105 -2.56 11.47 15.30
CA GLU A 105 -2.18 11.91 16.63
C GLU A 105 -2.59 10.92 17.74
N LEU A 106 -3.73 10.24 17.58
CA LEU A 106 -4.28 9.31 18.57
C LEU A 106 -4.30 7.86 18.05
N PRO A 107 -4.39 6.86 18.95
CA PRO A 107 -4.59 5.47 18.57
C PRO A 107 -5.89 5.26 17.78
N ASN A 108 -5.99 4.12 17.10
CA ASN A 108 -7.14 3.68 16.32
C ASN A 108 -7.55 4.63 15.19
N TYR A 109 -6.59 5.38 14.65
CA TYR A 109 -6.77 6.30 13.51
C TYR A 109 -7.64 7.53 13.84
N TRP A 110 -7.49 8.07 15.05
CA TRP A 110 -8.21 9.28 15.52
C TRP A 110 -7.29 10.50 15.66
N GLY A 111 -7.90 11.68 15.78
CA GLY A 111 -7.18 12.95 15.99
C GLY A 111 -6.68 13.61 14.70
N GLY A 112 -5.71 14.52 14.84
CA GLY A 112 -5.07 15.20 13.72
C GLY A 112 -4.41 14.22 12.74
N GLN A 113 -4.48 14.53 11.44
CA GLN A 113 -4.00 13.65 10.36
C GLN A 113 -2.92 14.32 9.54
N TYR A 114 -1.86 13.58 9.22
CA TYR A 114 -0.73 14.08 8.45
C TYR A 114 -0.38 13.09 7.34
N LEU A 115 -0.41 13.57 6.09
CA LEU A 115 -0.01 12.77 4.93
C LEU A 115 1.51 12.81 4.79
N LEU A 116 2.13 11.64 4.82
CA LEU A 116 3.56 11.44 4.60
C LEU A 116 3.76 10.83 3.21
N ARG A 117 4.57 11.49 2.39
CA ARG A 117 5.00 10.99 1.08
C ARG A 117 6.42 10.44 1.18
N PRO A 118 6.87 9.61 0.22
CA PRO A 118 8.26 9.18 0.17
C PRO A 118 9.23 10.35 0.33
N GLY A 119 10.14 10.25 1.29
CA GLY A 119 11.02 11.35 1.66
C GLY A 119 11.52 11.35 3.10
N ASP A 120 12.31 12.39 3.37
CA ASP A 120 13.04 12.62 4.61
C ASP A 120 12.33 13.65 5.49
N TYR A 121 12.02 13.26 6.73
CA TYR A 121 11.41 14.15 7.73
C TYR A 121 12.24 14.11 9.01
N ARG A 122 12.99 15.17 9.31
CA ARG A 122 13.97 15.17 10.41
C ARG A 122 13.40 15.67 11.74
N ARG A 123 12.23 16.32 11.70
CA ARG A 123 11.51 16.89 12.84
C ARG A 123 10.02 17.01 12.55
N TYR A 124 9.20 17.17 13.59
CA TYR A 124 7.73 17.20 13.47
C TYR A 124 7.14 18.33 12.63
N LEU A 125 7.87 19.43 12.54
CA LEU A 125 7.52 20.54 11.65
C LEU A 125 7.55 20.17 10.17
N ASP A 126 8.36 19.17 9.78
CA ASP A 126 8.53 18.80 8.37
C ASP A 126 7.27 18.11 7.77
N TRP A 127 6.41 17.53 8.62
CA TRP A 127 5.11 16.98 8.21
C TRP A 127 3.92 17.86 8.64
N GLY A 128 4.19 19.08 9.12
CA GLY A 128 3.16 20.06 9.46
C GLY A 128 2.45 19.82 10.79
N ALA A 129 2.98 18.98 11.69
CA ALA A 129 2.43 18.83 13.03
C ALA A 129 2.88 19.95 13.97
N THR A 130 2.06 20.22 14.98
CA THR A 130 2.36 21.19 16.05
C THR A 130 3.16 20.58 17.19
N ASP A 131 3.14 19.25 17.34
CA ASP A 131 3.90 18.49 18.33
C ASP A 131 4.29 17.11 17.77
N ALA A 132 5.04 16.34 18.57
CA ALA A 132 5.59 15.04 18.18
C ALA A 132 4.67 13.85 18.51
N ARG A 133 3.43 14.07 18.99
CA ARG A 133 2.57 12.98 19.43
C ARG A 133 2.05 12.18 18.24
N VAL A 134 2.18 10.86 18.36
CA VAL A 134 1.69 9.93 17.33
C VAL A 134 1.11 8.70 17.99
N GLY A 135 -0.14 8.38 17.66
CA GLY A 135 -0.84 7.24 18.21
C GLY A 135 -1.02 6.08 17.23
N SER A 136 -1.18 6.36 15.93
CA SER A 136 -1.38 5.31 14.92
C SER A 136 -0.93 5.72 13.51
N LEU A 137 -0.73 4.71 12.65
CA LEU A 137 -0.23 4.85 11.28
C LEU A 137 -1.02 3.94 10.34
N ARG A 138 -1.35 4.43 9.16
CA ARG A 138 -1.93 3.60 8.09
C ARG A 138 -1.27 3.87 6.75
N ARG A 139 -1.23 2.87 5.89
CA ARG A 139 -0.81 3.01 4.50
C ARG A 139 -1.86 3.79 3.73
N ALA A 140 -1.39 4.72 2.90
CA ALA A 140 -2.24 5.46 1.99
C ALA A 140 -2.25 4.75 0.63
N VAL A 141 -3.42 4.26 0.22
CA VAL A 141 -3.60 3.72 -1.13
C VAL A 141 -3.97 4.88 -2.04
N GLU A 142 -3.02 5.35 -2.85
CA GLU A 142 -3.34 6.25 -3.96
C GLU A 142 -3.95 5.40 -5.08
N LEU A 143 -5.28 5.41 -5.18
CA LEU A 143 -5.98 4.87 -6.33
C LEU A 143 -5.84 5.88 -7.48
N TYR A 144 -5.00 5.56 -8.46
CA TYR A 144 -4.93 6.27 -9.74
C TYR A 144 -5.96 5.72 -10.73
#